data_AF-A0AAD2DGN9-F1
#
_entry.id   AF-A0AAD2DGN9-F1
#
_cell.length_a   1.000
_cell.length_b   1.000
_cell.length_c   1.000
_cell.angle_alpha   90.00
_cell.angle_beta   90.00
_cell.angle_gamma   90.00
#
_symmetry.space_group_name_H-M   'P 1'
#
loop_
_entity.id
_entity.type
_entity.pdbx_description
1 polymer ?
#
loop_
_entity_poly.entity_id
_entity_poly.type
_entity_poly.pdbx_seq_one_letter_code
_entity_poly.pdbx_strand_id
1 'polypeptide(L)'
;MKEKYPDFVQKLEEHGLIYTRVLGEEDDPSSPIGRGWKSTFLTKEKSVAEERAAKLNMKLEWTEDGVKTIMGPIPAIKFDRTRQRKIWFNSMVAAYTGWEDARNDPVKAVAFGDGKPLPSHIIYDCLRILEDESVVIPWQEGDVLLIDNLAVLHSRRPFASPRRILASLCK
;
A
#
# COMPACT_ATOMS: atom_id res chain seq x y z
N MET A 1 7.09 -15.84 -5.28
CA MET A 1 8.08 -15.11 -4.44
C MET A 1 8.98 -16.01 -3.62
N LYS A 2 8.48 -16.78 -2.63
CA LYS A 2 9.34 -17.59 -1.74
C LYS A 2 10.23 -18.60 -2.47
N GLU A 3 9.71 -19.23 -3.52
CA GLU A 3 10.47 -20.17 -4.35
C GLU A 3 11.60 -19.49 -5.13
N LYS A 4 11.34 -18.31 -5.70
CA LYS A 4 12.30 -17.56 -6.52
C LYS A 4 13.32 -16.77 -5.69
N TYR A 5 12.91 -16.22 -4.54
CA TYR A 5 13.74 -15.39 -3.67
C TYR A 5 13.55 -15.78 -2.18
N PRO A 6 14.01 -16.97 -1.76
CA PRO A 6 13.81 -17.46 -0.40
C PRO A 6 14.41 -16.52 0.66
N ASP A 7 15.63 -16.03 0.47
CA ASP A 7 16.32 -15.16 1.43
C ASP A 7 15.62 -13.80 1.58
N PHE A 8 15.13 -13.25 0.47
CA PHE A 8 14.35 -12.01 0.48
C PHE A 8 13.07 -12.18 1.30
N VAL A 9 12.35 -13.28 1.07
CA VAL A 9 11.12 -13.60 1.81
C VAL A 9 11.40 -13.85 3.28
N GLN A 10 12.48 -14.56 3.62
CA GLN A 10 12.90 -14.76 5.00
C GLN A 10 13.16 -13.41 5.69
N LYS A 11 13.89 -12.52 5.02
CA LYS A 11 14.18 -11.19 5.55
C LYS A 11 12.92 -10.35 5.77
N LEU A 12 11.93 -10.46 4.87
CA LEU A 12 10.61 -9.84 5.05
C LEU A 12 9.82 -10.42 6.22
N GLU A 13 9.91 -11.73 6.48
CA GLU A 13 9.25 -12.36 7.64
C GLU A 13 9.90 -11.94 8.96
N GLU A 14 11.22 -11.77 8.98
CA GLU A 14 11.98 -11.37 10.16
C GLU A 14 11.83 -9.88 10.49
N HIS A 15 11.99 -9.01 9.48
CA HIS A 15 12.08 -7.57 9.69
C HIS A 15 10.77 -6.84 9.34
N GLY A 16 9.92 -7.40 8.48
CA GLY A 16 8.77 -6.68 7.94
C GLY A 16 9.18 -5.53 7.02
N LEU A 17 8.32 -4.53 6.92
CA LEU A 17 8.46 -3.35 6.08
C LEU A 17 8.19 -2.06 6.87
N ILE A 18 8.89 -0.99 6.48
CA ILE A 18 8.58 0.39 6.88
C ILE A 18 8.06 1.12 5.64
N TYR A 19 6.95 1.81 5.81
CA TYR A 19 6.35 2.69 4.81
C TYR A 19 6.54 4.14 5.21
N THR A 20 7.03 4.96 4.27
CA THR A 20 7.17 6.40 4.44
C THR A 20 6.34 7.10 3.39
N ARG A 21 5.54 8.08 3.79
CA ARG A 21 4.74 8.88 2.87
C ARG A 21 4.60 10.31 3.35
N VAL A 22 4.83 11.26 2.46
CA VAL A 22 4.62 12.69 2.68
C VAL A 22 3.24 13.07 2.17
N LEU A 23 2.41 13.57 3.06
CA LEU A 23 1.06 14.04 2.78
C LEU A 23 1.05 15.58 2.85
N GLY A 24 0.43 16.22 1.86
CA GLY A 24 0.10 17.64 1.97
C GLY A 24 -1.01 17.90 2.99
N GLU A 25 -1.34 19.16 3.21
CA GLU A 25 -2.47 19.54 4.06
C GLU A 25 -3.82 19.13 3.48
N GLU A 26 -4.04 19.48 2.22
CA GLU A 26 -5.27 19.22 1.46
C GLU A 26 -5.08 18.12 0.41
N ASP A 27 -6.19 17.67 -0.17
CA ASP A 27 -6.20 16.66 -1.24
C ASP A 27 -5.73 17.25 -2.58
N ASP A 28 -4.85 16.51 -3.26
CA ASP A 28 -4.35 16.80 -4.61
C ASP A 28 -4.93 15.76 -5.60
N PRO A 29 -5.89 16.13 -6.46
CA PRO A 29 -6.51 15.19 -7.40
C PRO A 29 -5.58 14.77 -8.55
N SER A 30 -4.43 15.43 -8.74
CA SER A 30 -3.48 15.09 -9.80
C SER A 30 -2.49 13.99 -9.40
N SER A 31 -2.31 13.76 -8.10
CA SER A 31 -1.39 12.76 -7.57
C SER A 31 -2.07 11.40 -7.37
N PRO A 32 -1.42 10.27 -7.74
CA PRO A 32 -1.94 8.92 -7.49
C PRO A 32 -2.11 8.63 -5.99
N ILE A 33 -1.43 9.41 -5.14
CA ILE A 33 -1.43 9.31 -3.69
C ILE A 33 -1.79 10.64 -3.02
N GLY A 34 -2.54 11.51 -3.71
CA GLY A 34 -2.68 12.91 -3.33
C GLY A 34 -3.57 13.23 -2.13
N ARG A 35 -4.12 12.23 -1.42
CA ARG A 35 -4.90 12.48 -0.21
C ARG A 35 -4.06 13.19 0.86
N GLY A 36 -4.54 14.34 1.33
CA GLY A 36 -3.90 15.14 2.38
C GLY A 36 -4.06 14.52 3.77
N TRP A 37 -3.34 15.06 4.76
CA TRP A 37 -3.40 14.54 6.12
C TRP A 37 -4.75 14.80 6.78
N LYS A 38 -5.43 15.91 6.45
CA LYS A 38 -6.76 16.21 7.00
C LYS A 38 -7.79 15.16 6.61
N SER A 39 -7.81 14.78 5.33
CA SER A 39 -8.67 13.72 4.80
C SER A 39 -8.22 12.32 5.21
N THR A 40 -6.92 12.11 5.44
CA THR A 40 -6.37 10.82 5.90
C THR A 40 -6.75 10.55 7.36
N PHE A 41 -6.56 11.56 8.21
CA PHE A 41 -6.82 11.46 9.65
C PHE A 41 -8.22 11.95 10.04
N LEU A 42 -9.03 12.41 9.09
CA LEU A 42 -10.40 12.93 9.29
C LEU A 42 -10.49 14.02 10.37
N THR A 43 -9.53 14.94 10.38
CA THR A 43 -9.42 16.01 11.38
C THR A 43 -8.68 17.22 10.81
N LYS A 44 -8.89 18.39 11.40
CA LYS A 44 -8.14 19.62 11.09
C LYS A 44 -7.10 19.97 12.15
N GLU A 45 -7.00 19.18 13.23
CA GLU A 45 -6.12 19.44 14.36
C GLU A 45 -4.93 18.47 14.36
N LYS A 46 -3.71 19.01 14.44
CA LYS A 46 -2.46 18.23 14.42
C LYS A 46 -2.38 17.22 15.57
N SER A 47 -2.74 17.63 16.79
CA SER A 47 -2.77 16.77 17.98
C SER A 47 -3.71 15.58 17.82
N VAL A 48 -4.90 15.80 17.25
CA VAL A 48 -5.87 14.71 16.98
C VAL A 48 -5.36 13.78 15.88
N ALA A 49 -4.65 14.30 14.87
CA ALA A 49 -4.02 13.48 13.85
C ALA A 49 -2.92 12.60 14.43
N GLU A 50 -2.09 13.12 15.32
CA GLU A 50 -1.06 12.36 16.05
C GLU A 50 -1.66 11.24 16.90
N GLU A 51 -2.74 11.53 17.64
CA GLU A 51 -3.44 10.51 18.44
C GLU A 51 -3.98 9.37 17.55
N ARG A 52 -4.60 9.73 16.42
CA ARG A 52 -5.14 8.75 15.46
C ARG A 52 -4.04 7.95 14.76
N ALA A 53 -2.93 8.59 14.40
CA ALA A 53 -1.77 7.94 13.81
C ALA A 53 -1.10 6.97 14.80
N ALA A 54 -0.97 7.35 16.07
CA ALA A 54 -0.42 6.50 17.11
C ALA A 54 -1.23 5.21 17.30
N LYS A 55 -2.58 5.27 17.21
CA LYS A 55 -3.46 4.08 17.23
C LYS A 55 -3.21 3.12 16.06
N LEU A 56 -2.61 3.61 14.98
CA LEU A 56 -2.24 2.84 13.79
C LEU A 56 -0.75 2.44 13.78
N ASN A 57 -0.02 2.63 14.89
CA ASN A 57 1.44 2.46 14.96
C ASN A 57 2.20 3.25 13.87
N MET A 58 1.75 4.48 13.64
CA MET A 58 2.31 5.38 12.66
C MET A 58 2.82 6.65 13.35
N LYS A 59 4.08 7.01 13.08
CA LYS A 59 4.71 8.24 13.54
C LYS A 59 4.44 9.36 12.53
N LEU A 60 4.15 10.56 13.05
CA LEU A 60 4.03 11.78 12.27
C LEU A 60 5.23 12.70 12.50
N GLU A 61 5.80 13.22 11.42
CA GLU A 61 6.85 14.23 11.42
C GLU A 61 6.31 15.43 10.62
N TRP A 62 5.84 16.47 11.32
CA TRP A 62 5.29 17.67 10.69
C TRP A 62 6.37 18.44 9.93
N THR A 63 6.01 18.91 8.74
CA THR A 63 6.83 19.78 7.89
C THR A 63 6.14 21.14 7.73
N GLU A 64 6.77 22.07 7.01
CA GLU A 64 6.15 23.38 6.72
C GLU A 64 4.86 23.21 5.90
N ASP A 65 4.88 22.36 4.87
CA ASP A 65 3.77 22.20 3.91
C ASP A 65 2.91 20.93 4.10
N GLY A 66 3.09 20.20 5.21
CA GLY A 66 2.36 18.94 5.41
C GLY A 66 2.91 18.08 6.54
N VAL A 67 2.92 16.76 6.31
CA VAL A 67 3.39 15.77 7.28
C VAL A 67 4.01 14.57 6.60
N LYS A 68 5.16 14.14 7.11
CA LYS A 68 5.76 12.87 6.78
C LYS A 68 5.25 11.81 7.76
N THR A 69 4.64 10.78 7.21
CA THR A 69 4.13 9.61 7.94
C THR A 69 5.15 8.47 7.84
N ILE A 70 5.39 7.77 8.95
CA ILE A 70 6.25 6.60 9.02
C ILE A 70 5.48 5.49 9.72
N MET A 71 5.18 4.40 9.02
CA MET A 71 4.45 3.25 9.54
C MET A 71 5.32 2.00 9.45
N GLY A 72 5.56 1.35 10.58
CA GLY A 72 6.36 0.13 10.63
C GLY A 72 7.37 0.09 11.78
N PRO A 73 8.11 -1.02 11.92
CA PRO A 73 8.06 -2.19 11.05
C PRO A 73 6.75 -2.97 11.18
N ILE A 74 6.15 -3.36 10.05
CA ILE A 74 4.94 -4.20 10.00
C ILE A 74 5.15 -5.45 9.15
N PRO A 75 4.47 -6.58 9.46
CA PRO A 75 4.62 -7.82 8.70
C PRO A 75 4.29 -7.65 7.22
N ALA A 76 5.18 -8.12 6.35
CA ALA A 76 4.92 -8.19 4.91
C ALA A 76 4.10 -9.43 4.52
N ILE A 77 4.15 -10.48 5.34
CA ILE A 77 3.49 -11.75 5.11
C ILE A 77 2.59 -12.04 6.31
N LYS A 78 1.31 -12.27 6.03
CA LYS A 78 0.33 -12.65 7.06
C LYS A 78 -0.03 -14.13 6.91
N PHE A 79 -0.76 -14.66 7.89
CA PHE A 79 -1.29 -16.01 7.86
C PHE A 79 -2.82 -15.97 7.80
N ASP A 80 -3.40 -16.50 6.74
CA ASP A 80 -4.84 -16.75 6.63
C ASP A 80 -5.18 -18.01 7.43
N ARG A 81 -5.86 -17.83 8.57
CA ARG A 81 -6.28 -18.93 9.44
C ARG A 81 -7.43 -19.75 8.85
N THR A 82 -8.25 -19.17 7.99
CA THR A 82 -9.38 -19.90 7.37
C THR A 82 -8.84 -20.90 6.35
N ARG A 83 -7.79 -20.54 5.62
CA ARG A 83 -7.18 -21.39 4.57
C ARG A 83 -5.86 -22.04 4.97
N GLN A 84 -5.41 -21.81 6.21
CA GLN A 84 -4.17 -22.37 6.77
C GLN A 84 -2.93 -22.12 5.90
N ARG A 85 -2.78 -20.89 5.36
CA ARG A 85 -1.68 -20.54 4.45
C ARG A 85 -1.14 -19.13 4.67
N LYS A 86 0.13 -18.94 4.33
CA LYS A 86 0.75 -17.60 4.26
C LYS A 86 0.23 -16.84 3.05
N ILE A 87 0.05 -15.53 3.21
CA ILE A 87 -0.52 -14.63 2.18
C ILE A 87 0.36 -13.40 2.01
N TRP A 88 0.46 -12.91 0.78
CA TRP A 88 1.22 -11.72 0.40
C TRP A 88 0.43 -10.44 0.71
N PHE A 89 0.22 -10.17 2.01
CA PHE A 89 -0.62 -9.08 2.49
C PHE A 89 0.26 -7.86 2.85
N ASN A 90 0.69 -7.14 1.83
CA ASN A 90 1.47 -5.91 1.97
C ASN A 90 1.25 -4.98 0.78
N SER A 91 1.79 -3.76 0.87
CA SER A 91 1.72 -2.75 -0.18
C SER A 91 3.09 -2.48 -0.82
N MET A 92 3.99 -3.46 -0.80
CA MET A 92 5.39 -3.27 -1.21
C MET A 92 5.51 -2.79 -2.66
N VAL A 93 4.91 -3.52 -3.62
CA VAL A 93 4.94 -3.13 -5.03
C VAL A 93 4.18 -1.81 -5.23
N ALA A 94 2.99 -1.68 -4.66
CA ALA A 94 2.17 -0.46 -4.78
C ALA A 94 2.91 0.81 -4.31
N ALA A 95 3.65 0.73 -3.20
CA ALA A 95 4.45 1.83 -2.71
C ALA A 95 5.68 2.07 -3.59
N TYR A 96 6.46 1.02 -3.85
CA TYR A 96 7.74 1.13 -4.56
C TYR A 96 7.61 1.58 -6.02
N THR A 97 6.45 1.38 -6.66
CA THR A 97 6.24 1.74 -8.07
C THR A 97 5.15 2.79 -8.28
N GLY A 98 4.38 3.14 -7.25
CA GLY A 98 3.16 3.94 -7.41
C GLY A 98 2.98 5.06 -6.39
N TRP A 99 3.78 5.10 -5.32
CA TRP A 99 3.77 6.24 -4.39
C TRP A 99 4.75 7.31 -4.87
N GLU A 100 4.46 7.81 -6.07
CA GLU A 100 5.25 8.83 -6.75
C GLU A 100 4.39 10.07 -6.96
N ASP A 101 4.86 11.19 -6.44
CA ASP A 101 4.37 12.52 -6.77
C ASP A 101 5.45 13.56 -6.44
N ALA A 102 5.13 14.86 -6.54
CA ALA A 102 6.08 15.93 -6.24
C ALA A 102 6.69 15.87 -4.82
N ARG A 103 6.07 15.14 -3.88
CA ARG A 103 6.47 15.04 -2.47
C ARG A 103 7.11 13.69 -2.13
N ASN A 104 6.90 12.67 -2.96
CA ASN A 104 7.22 11.28 -2.64
C ASN A 104 8.08 10.65 -3.73
N ASP A 105 9.25 10.16 -3.31
CA ASP A 105 10.11 9.30 -4.13
C ASP A 105 9.72 7.83 -3.88
N PRO A 106 9.21 7.12 -4.91
CA PRO A 106 8.64 5.79 -4.72
C PRO A 106 9.68 4.76 -4.24
N VAL A 107 10.96 4.89 -4.62
CA VAL A 107 11.99 3.94 -4.16
C VAL A 107 12.37 4.13 -2.68
N LYS A 108 11.97 5.25 -2.08
CA LYS A 108 12.12 5.55 -0.64
C LYS A 108 10.80 5.38 0.12
N ALA A 109 9.69 5.18 -0.57
CA ALA A 109 8.36 5.04 0.04
C ALA A 109 8.22 3.75 0.84
N VAL A 110 9.04 2.74 0.57
CA VAL A 110 9.05 1.48 1.30
C VAL A 110 10.47 0.91 1.41
N ALA A 111 10.81 0.45 2.60
CA ALA A 111 12.07 -0.20 2.93
C ALA A 111 11.81 -1.47 3.75
N PHE A 112 12.83 -2.32 3.93
CA PHE A 112 12.78 -3.35 4.98
C PHE A 112 12.54 -2.69 6.35
N GLY A 113 11.99 -3.46 7.28
CA GLY A 113 11.74 -2.96 8.63
C GLY A 113 13.01 -2.63 9.45
N ASP A 114 14.19 -3.06 9.00
CA ASP A 114 15.49 -2.61 9.52
C ASP A 114 15.98 -1.30 8.85
N GLY A 115 15.16 -0.68 8.00
CA GLY A 115 15.48 0.56 7.28
C GLY A 115 16.33 0.36 6.02
N LYS A 116 16.80 -0.87 5.72
CA LYS A 116 17.59 -1.10 4.51
C LYS A 116 16.71 -1.01 3.25
N PRO A 117 17.22 -0.47 2.14
CA PRO A 117 16.46 -0.38 0.90
C PRO A 117 16.11 -1.76 0.35
N LEU A 118 14.99 -1.85 -0.36
CA LEU A 118 14.60 -3.05 -1.07
C LEU A 118 15.36 -3.18 -2.41
N PRO A 119 15.82 -4.38 -2.80
CA PRO A 119 16.49 -4.57 -4.09
C PRO A 119 15.51 -4.40 -5.25
N SER A 120 15.70 -3.35 -6.06
CA SER A 120 14.77 -2.96 -7.14
C SER A 120 14.41 -4.12 -8.08
N HIS A 121 15.38 -4.90 -8.53
CA HIS A 121 15.15 -6.03 -9.43
C HIS A 121 14.18 -7.08 -8.86
N ILE A 122 14.22 -7.33 -7.54
CA ILE A 122 13.29 -8.26 -6.87
C ILE A 122 11.88 -7.68 -6.81
N ILE A 123 11.76 -6.37 -6.60
CA ILE A 123 10.46 -5.68 -6.57
C ILE A 123 9.79 -5.71 -7.96
N TYR A 124 10.56 -5.45 -9.01
CA TYR A 124 10.04 -5.55 -10.39
C TYR A 124 9.73 -6.99 -10.79
N ASP A 125 10.49 -7.98 -10.31
CA ASP A 125 10.10 -9.38 -10.51
C ASP A 125 8.86 -9.77 -9.71
N CYS A 126 8.63 -9.18 -8.54
CA CYS A 126 7.36 -9.32 -7.81
C CYS A 126 6.20 -8.69 -8.58
N LEU A 127 6.40 -7.52 -9.20
CA LEU A 127 5.41 -6.89 -10.08
C LEU A 127 5.05 -7.82 -11.24
N ARG A 128 6.05 -8.40 -11.92
CA ARG A 128 5.81 -9.34 -13.02
C ARG A 128 5.01 -10.57 -12.57
N ILE A 129 5.32 -11.15 -11.41
CA ILE A 129 4.53 -12.27 -10.86
C ILE A 129 3.08 -11.85 -10.60
N LEU A 130 2.84 -10.64 -10.08
CA LEU A 130 1.47 -10.14 -9.88
C LEU A 130 0.71 -9.97 -11.20
N GLU A 131 1.39 -9.55 -12.26
CA GLU A 131 0.79 -9.42 -13.59
C GLU A 131 0.49 -10.78 -14.22
N ASP A 132 1.46 -11.70 -14.18
CA ASP A 132 1.36 -13.06 -14.74
C ASP A 132 0.21 -13.85 -14.09
N GLU A 133 0.01 -13.70 -12.78
CA GLU A 133 -1.04 -14.40 -12.00
C GLU A 133 -2.37 -13.64 -11.97
N SER A 134 -2.47 -12.46 -12.59
CA SER A 134 -3.69 -11.65 -12.54
C SER A 134 -4.77 -12.17 -13.48
N VAL A 135 -6.02 -12.16 -12.99
CA VAL A 135 -7.20 -12.42 -13.82
C VAL A 135 -7.91 -11.10 -14.11
N VAL A 136 -7.96 -10.73 -15.39
CA VAL A 136 -8.60 -9.48 -15.85
C VAL A 136 -9.96 -9.80 -16.46
N ILE A 137 -11.03 -9.51 -15.70
CA ILE A 137 -12.40 -9.70 -16.14
C ILE A 137 -12.93 -8.39 -16.72
N PRO A 138 -13.39 -8.35 -17.99
CA PRO A 138 -14.05 -7.18 -18.55
C PRO A 138 -15.41 -6.99 -17.89
N TRP A 139 -15.57 -5.87 -17.17
CA TRP A 139 -16.81 -5.53 -16.48
C TRP A 139 -17.98 -5.33 -17.44
N GLN A 140 -19.13 -5.87 -17.06
CA GLN A 140 -20.44 -5.60 -17.67
C GLN A 140 -21.37 -4.94 -16.65
N GLU A 141 -22.38 -4.23 -17.16
CA GLU A 141 -23.41 -3.64 -16.31
C GLU A 141 -24.19 -4.74 -15.59
N GLY A 142 -24.39 -4.56 -14.28
CA GLY A 142 -25.06 -5.54 -13.42
C GLY A 142 -24.13 -6.58 -12.78
N ASP A 143 -22.86 -6.66 -13.18
CA ASP A 143 -21.90 -7.55 -12.55
C ASP A 143 -21.69 -7.20 -11.08
N VAL A 144 -21.53 -8.24 -10.24
CA VAL A 144 -21.12 -8.13 -8.85
C VAL A 144 -19.94 -9.06 -8.62
N LEU A 145 -18.80 -8.50 -8.22
CA LEU A 145 -17.62 -9.27 -7.84
C LEU A 145 -17.51 -9.30 -6.31
N LEU A 146 -17.53 -10.51 -5.74
CA LEU A 146 -17.20 -10.72 -4.34
C LEU A 146 -15.73 -11.09 -4.20
N ILE A 147 -15.00 -10.32 -3.39
CA ILE A 147 -13.57 -10.53 -3.13
C ILE A 147 -13.37 -10.88 -1.66
N ASP A 148 -12.64 -11.97 -1.39
CA ASP A 148 -12.05 -12.20 -0.07
C ASP A 148 -10.72 -11.44 0.03
N ASN A 149 -10.71 -10.35 0.81
CA ASN A 149 -9.58 -9.45 0.95
C ASN A 149 -8.36 -10.09 1.64
N LEU A 150 -8.49 -11.27 2.28
CA LEU A 150 -7.35 -12.03 2.79
C LEU A 150 -6.64 -12.83 1.69
N ALA A 151 -7.32 -13.12 0.59
CA ALA A 151 -6.81 -14.01 -0.46
C ALA A 151 -6.47 -13.29 -1.78
N VAL A 152 -6.96 -12.06 -1.98
CA VAL A 152 -6.92 -11.38 -3.28
C VAL A 152 -6.38 -9.96 -3.12
N LEU A 153 -5.40 -9.62 -3.95
CA LEU A 153 -5.03 -8.24 -4.25
C LEU A 153 -5.82 -7.78 -5.48
N HIS A 154 -6.22 -6.51 -5.54
CA HIS A 154 -6.92 -5.95 -6.67
C HIS A 154 -6.20 -4.71 -7.21
N SER A 155 -6.37 -4.45 -8.50
CA SER A 155 -5.79 -3.30 -9.19
C SER A 155 -6.78 -2.75 -10.22
N ARG A 156 -6.37 -1.72 -10.96
CA ARG A 156 -7.22 -1.08 -11.97
C ARG A 156 -6.40 -0.76 -13.21
N ARG A 157 -6.82 -1.28 -14.36
CA ARG A 157 -6.28 -0.86 -15.66
C ARG A 157 -6.70 0.59 -16.00
N PRO A 158 -5.87 1.34 -16.75
CA PRO A 158 -6.30 2.59 -17.39
C PRO A 158 -7.60 2.39 -18.18
N PHE A 159 -8.41 3.44 -18.31
CA PHE A 159 -9.70 3.38 -19.00
C PHE A 159 -10.06 4.75 -19.59
N ALA A 160 -10.92 4.76 -20.61
CA ALA A 160 -11.59 5.96 -21.09
C ALA A 160 -12.94 6.12 -20.41
N SER A 161 -13.28 7.34 -20.00
CA SER A 161 -14.61 7.68 -19.49
C SER A 161 -15.68 7.51 -20.58
N PRO A 162 -16.94 7.20 -20.21
CA PRO A 162 -17.47 7.06 -18.86
C PRO A 162 -17.19 5.69 -18.23
N ARG A 163 -16.96 5.66 -16.91
CA ARG A 163 -16.86 4.42 -16.11
C ARG A 163 -17.32 4.68 -14.68
N ARG A 164 -18.18 3.81 -14.14
CA ARG A 164 -18.63 3.87 -12.76
C ARG A 164 -18.64 2.46 -12.15
N ILE A 165 -17.93 2.29 -11.05
CA ILE A 165 -17.92 1.06 -10.24
C ILE A 165 -18.26 1.46 -8.80
N LEU A 166 -19.16 0.73 -8.16
CA LEU A 166 -19.50 0.91 -6.74
C LEU A 166 -18.81 -0.17 -5.91
N ALA A 167 -18.62 0.09 -4.62
CA ALA A 167 -18.00 -0.85 -3.69
C ALA A 167 -18.69 -0.82 -2.33
N SER A 168 -18.62 -1.94 -1.61
CA SER A 168 -19.03 -2.09 -0.22
C SER A 168 -17.94 -2.87 0.52
N LEU A 169 -17.74 -2.56 1.81
CA LEU A 169 -16.69 -3.16 2.63
C LEU A 169 -17.32 -3.96 3.76
N CYS A 170 -16.82 -5.18 3.97
CA CYS A 170 -17.21 -6.05 5.08
C CYS A 170 -16.28 -5.84 6.28
N LYS A 171 -16.79 -6.15 7.48
CA LYS A 171 -16.03 -6.13 8.73
C LYS A 171 -15.02 -7.27 8.81
#